data_AF-A0A954KCW2-F1
#
_entry.id   AF-A0A954KCW2-F1
#
_cell.length_a   1.000
_cell.length_b   1.000
_cell.length_c   1.000
_cell.angle_alpha   90.00
_cell.angle_beta   90.00
_cell.angle_gamma   90.00
#
_symmetry.space_group_name_H-M   'P 1'
#
loop_
_entity.id
_entity.type
_entity.pdbx_description
1 polymer ?
#
loop_
_entity_poly.entity_id
_entity_poly.type
_entity_poly.pdbx_seq_one_letter_code
_entity_poly.pdbx_strand_id
1 'polypeptide(L)' 'MKSDELHLWTIGYSNRSLEEFADLLEQHSIGMLADIRRFPASRKFPHFNREYLSESLRESGVDYDWLQGLGG' A
#
# COMPACT_ATOMS: atom_id res chain seq x y z
N MET A 1 6.73 -20.78 -24.46
CA MET A 1 5.91 -19.81 -23.70
C MET A 1 6.88 -19.07 -22.80
N LYS A 2 7.02 -17.74 -22.92
CA LYS A 2 7.78 -16.96 -21.94
C LYS A 2 7.04 -17.11 -20.62
N SER A 3 7.76 -17.43 -19.54
CA SER A 3 7.23 -17.41 -18.19
C SER A 3 6.48 -16.09 -17.98
N ASP A 4 5.31 -16.13 -17.35
CA ASP A 4 4.63 -14.91 -16.92
C ASP A 4 5.64 -14.04 -16.15
N GLU A 5 5.93 -12.87 -16.69
CA GLU A 5 6.92 -11.95 -16.14
C GLU A 5 6.33 -11.37 -14.85
N LEU A 6 6.98 -11.61 -13.72
CA LEU A 6 6.54 -11.10 -12.43
C LEU A 6 6.75 -9.58 -12.41
N HIS A 7 5.66 -8.82 -12.42
CA HIS A 7 5.71 -7.35 -12.29
C HIS A 7 5.59 -6.95 -10.82
N LEU A 8 6.62 -6.27 -10.31
CA LEU A 8 6.64 -5.70 -8.96
C LEU A 8 6.58 -4.17 -9.05
N TRP A 9 5.66 -3.58 -8.28
CA TRP A 9 5.51 -2.14 -8.15
C TRP A 9 5.96 -1.67 -6.78
N THR A 10 6.51 -0.46 -6.71
CA THR A 10 6.85 0.19 -5.44
C THR A 10 6.16 1.53 -5.37
N ILE A 11 5.61 1.86 -4.21
CA ILE A 11 4.93 3.13 -3.98
C ILE A 11 5.32 3.71 -2.62
N GLY A 12 5.45 5.02 -2.55
CA GLY A 12 5.55 5.79 -1.31
C GLY A 12 4.42 6.81 -1.25
N TYR A 13 3.94 7.12 -0.05
CA TYR A 13 2.79 8.00 0.13
C TYR A 13 3.09 9.51 0.17
N SER A 14 4.36 9.92 0.30
CA SER A 14 4.77 11.34 0.35
C SER A 14 3.89 12.18 1.32
N ASN A 15 3.29 13.27 0.85
CA ASN A 15 2.31 14.10 1.54
C ASN A 15 0.88 13.93 0.98
N ARG A 16 0.59 12.80 0.31
CA ARG A 16 -0.71 12.55 -0.32
C ARG A 16 -1.83 12.36 0.71
N SER A 17 -3.07 12.56 0.26
CA SER A 17 -4.24 12.04 0.97
C SER A 17 -4.35 10.51 0.78
N LEU A 18 -5.25 9.86 1.54
CA LEU A 18 -5.57 8.44 1.31
C LEU A 18 -6.26 8.23 -0.04
N GLU A 19 -7.16 9.14 -0.43
CA GLU A 19 -7.86 9.12 -1.71
C GLU A 19 -6.88 9.18 -2.88
N GLU A 20 -5.98 10.16 -2.91
CA GLU A 20 -4.94 10.26 -3.95
C GLU A 20 -4.03 9.01 -4.00
N PHE A 21 -3.82 8.35 -2.85
CA PHE A 21 -3.01 7.15 -2.78
C PHE A 21 -3.77 5.93 -3.33
N ALA A 22 -5.04 5.76 -2.96
CA ALA A 22 -5.91 4.71 -3.48
C ALA A 22 -6.13 4.85 -4.99
N ASP A 23 -6.37 6.06 -5.49
CA ASP A 23 -6.53 6.35 -6.91
C ASP A 23 -5.30 5.91 -7.73
N LEU A 24 -4.09 6.07 -7.19
CA LEU A 24 -2.86 5.61 -7.85
C LEU A 24 -2.81 4.08 -7.93
N LEU A 25 -3.27 3.37 -6.89
CA LEU A 25 -3.33 1.92 -6.92
C LEU A 25 -4.35 1.44 -7.96
N GLU A 26 -5.51 2.07 -8.02
CA GLU A 26 -6.55 1.76 -9.00
C GLU A 26 -6.10 2.02 -10.45
N GLN A 27 -5.47 3.17 -10.71
CA GLN A 27 -4.93 3.54 -12.03
C GLN A 27 -3.94 2.51 -12.58
N HIS A 28 -3.22 1.84 -11.68
CA HIS A 28 -2.27 0.78 -12.02
C HIS A 28 -2.84 -0.64 -11.84
N SER A 29 -4.15 -0.77 -11.58
CA SER A 29 -4.83 -2.04 -11.35
C SER A 29 -4.19 -2.90 -10.25
N ILE A 30 -3.69 -2.25 -9.20
CA ILE A 30 -3.05 -2.89 -8.05
C ILE A 30 -4.14 -3.33 -7.07
N GLY A 31 -4.33 -4.64 -6.95
CA GLY A 31 -5.31 -5.22 -6.03
C GLY A 31 -4.78 -5.52 -4.63
N MET A 32 -3.46 -5.40 -4.39
CA MET A 32 -2.86 -5.69 -3.08
C MET A 32 -1.65 -4.81 -2.79
N LEU A 33 -1.62 -4.24 -1.59
CA LEU A 33 -0.48 -3.51 -1.03
C LEU A 33 0.23 -4.36 0.04
N ALA A 34 1.49 -4.69 -0.21
CA ALA A 34 2.38 -5.26 0.78
C ALA A 34 3.13 -4.14 1.51
N ASP A 35 2.79 -3.89 2.78
CA ASP A 35 3.50 -2.96 3.63
C ASP A 35 4.72 -3.65 4.25
N ILE A 36 5.92 -3.18 3.91
CA ILE A 36 7.18 -3.69 4.44
C ILE A 36 7.81 -2.75 5.47
N ARG A 37 7.09 -1.72 5.94
CA ARG A 37 7.62 -0.80 6.96
C ARG A 37 7.78 -1.54 8.28
N ARG A 38 8.95 -1.43 8.93
CA ARG A 38 9.15 -2.02 10.28
C ARG A 38 8.16 -1.51 11.30
N PHE A 39 7.78 -0.24 11.21
CA PHE A 39 6.72 0.34 12.01
C PHE A 39 5.73 1.04 11.07
N PRO A 40 4.56 0.43 10.77
CA PRO A 40 3.56 1.02 9.88
C PRO A 40 2.73 2.08 10.63
N ALA A 41 3.43 3.01 11.29
CA ALA A 41 2.88 4.11 12.05
C ALA A 41 3.66 5.39 11.76
N SER A 42 2.96 6.50 11.61
CA SER A 42 3.49 7.81 11.27
C SER A 42 2.85 8.87 12.15
N ARG A 43 3.68 9.58 12.93
CA ARG A 43 3.21 10.74 13.70
C ARG A 43 2.87 11.94 12.81
N LYS A 44 3.56 12.06 11.66
CA LYS A 44 3.38 13.17 10.71
C LYS A 44 2.16 12.97 9.80
N PHE A 45 1.85 11.72 9.47
CA PHE A 45 0.76 11.35 8.58
C PHE A 45 -0.08 10.23 9.22
N PRO A 46 -0.89 10.54 10.25
CA PRO A 46 -1.64 9.52 11.00
C PRO A 46 -2.59 8.69 10.13
N HIS A 47 -3.07 9.24 9.02
CA HIS A 47 -3.90 8.52 8.04
C HIS A 47 -3.16 7.37 7.34
N PHE A 48 -1.81 7.36 7.36
CA PHE A 48 -0.99 6.24 6.89
C PHE A 48 -0.54 5.28 8.01
N ASN A 49 -1.13 5.40 9.21
CA ASN A 49 -1.05 4.34 10.20
C ASN A 49 -1.81 3.13 9.66
N ARG A 50 -1.28 1.94 9.95
CA ARG A 50 -1.80 0.65 9.49
C ARG A 50 -3.32 0.55 9.60
N GLU A 51 -3.87 0.92 10.75
CA GLU A 51 -5.30 0.77 11.03
C GLU A 51 -6.14 1.56 10.01
N TYR A 52 -5.86 2.85 9.84
CA TYR A 52 -6.59 3.72 8.89
C TYR A 52 -6.29 3.38 7.43
N LEU A 53 -5.02 3.06 7.11
CA LEU A 53 -4.64 2.70 5.75
C LEU A 53 -5.33 1.40 5.31
N SER A 54 -5.32 0.38 6.17
CA SER A 54 -5.94 -0.91 5.86
C SER A 54 -7.45 -0.79 5.66
N GLU A 55 -8.12 0.04 6.46
CA GLU A 55 -9.55 0.29 6.34
C GLU A 55 -9.88 1.01 5.03
N SER A 56 -9.16 2.09 4.73
CA SER A 56 -9.38 2.87 3.51
C SER A 56 -9.09 2.09 2.24
N LEU A 57 -8.03 1.27 2.21
CA LEU A 57 -7.72 0.42 1.06
C LEU A 57 -8.78 -0.65 0.84
N ARG A 58 -9.30 -1.24 1.92
CA ARG A 58 -10.40 -2.22 1.84
C ARG A 58 -11.66 -1.61 1.23
N GLU A 59 -11.98 -0.36 1.56
CA GLU A 59 -13.11 0.38 0.95
C GLU A 59 -12.91 0.60 -0.55
N SER A 60 -11.67 0.78 -1.00
CA SER A 60 -11.27 0.87 -2.40
C SER A 60 -11.06 -0.48 -3.09
N GLY A 61 -11.34 -1.60 -2.42
CA GLY A 61 -11.17 -2.95 -2.98
C GLY A 61 -9.70 -3.40 -3.12
N VAL A 62 -8.78 -2.77 -2.41
CA VAL A 62 -7.36 -3.12 -2.37
C VAL A 62 -7.05 -3.87 -1.07
N ASP A 63 -6.51 -5.08 -1.19
CA ASP A 63 -6.05 -5.85 -0.04
C ASP A 63 -4.80 -5.22 0.57
N TYR A 64 -4.68 -5.35 1.90
CA TYR A 64 -3.53 -4.85 2.64
C TYR A 64 -2.94 -5.97 3.50
N ASP A 65 -1.63 -6.18 3.38
CA ASP A 65 -0.90 -7.08 4.28
C ASP A 65 0.40 -6.43 4.76
N TRP A 66 0.72 -6.65 6.04
CA TRP A 66 1.92 -6.13 6.67
C TRP A 66 2.97 -7.24 6.79
N LEU A 67 3.92 -7.24 5.86
CA LEU A 67 4.97 -8.26 5.73
C LEU A 67 6.20 -7.86 6.55
N GLN A 68 6.09 -7.99 7.87
CA GLN A 68 7.15 -7.67 8.83
C GLN A 68 8.52 -8.25 8.49
N GLY A 69 8.57 -9.45 7.92
CA GLY A 69 9.81 -10.16 7.60
C GLY A 69 10.55 -9.66 6.36
N LEU A 70 9.95 -8.76 5.58
CA LEU A 70 10.55 -8.20 4.36
C LEU A 70 11.04 -6.75 4.53
N GLY A 71 10.90 -6.21 5.75
CA GLY A 71 11.25 -4.83 6.11
C GLY A 71 12.56 -4.67 6.88
N GLY A 72 12.87 -3.42 7.24
CA GLY A 72 14.00 -3.00 8.08
C GLY A 72 13.66 -1.84 9.02
#